data_AF-A0A974SJ85-F1
#
_entry.id   AF-A0A974SJ85-F1
#
_cell.length_a   1.000
_cell.length_b   1.000
_cell.length_c   1.000
_cell.angle_alpha   90.00
_cell.angle_beta   90.00
_cell.angle_gamma   90.00
#
_symmetry.space_group_name_H-M   'P 1'
#
loop_
_entity.id
_entity.type
_entity.pdbx_description
1 polymer ?
#
loop_
_entity_poly.entity_id
_entity_poly.type
_entity_poly.pdbx_seq_one_letter_code
_entity_poly.pdbx_strand_id
1 'polypeptide(L)'
;MSDLKPILVTTAHRGVFAGLVPADTDLSAKTLSLKDARMAIYWGTTKGVMELAETGPTGKSRISAKADIPVLHDVTAVFEVSDTAWAKWVSA
;
A
#
# COMPACT_ATOMS: atom_id res chain seq x y z
N MET A 1 13.59 -9.76 -15.68
CA MET A 1 13.07 -8.52 -15.06
C MET A 1 12.04 -8.97 -14.05
N SER A 2 12.19 -8.63 -12.79
CA SER A 2 11.20 -9.02 -11.78
C SER A 2 9.96 -8.17 -12.01
N ASP A 3 8.84 -8.80 -12.34
CA ASP A 3 7.55 -8.11 -12.47
C ASP A 3 7.18 -7.51 -11.12
N LEU A 4 6.80 -6.23 -11.10
CA LEU A 4 6.39 -5.54 -9.89
C LEU A 4 4.88 -5.64 -9.72
N LYS A 5 4.42 -5.97 -8.51
CA LYS A 5 3.00 -6.02 -8.16
C LYS A 5 2.66 -4.98 -7.08
N PRO A 6 1.52 -4.29 -7.18
CA PRO A 6 1.06 -3.36 -6.16
C PRO A 6 0.46 -4.11 -4.97
N ILE A 7 0.84 -3.69 -3.77
CA ILE A 7 0.34 -4.22 -2.51
C ILE A 7 -0.05 -3.10 -1.56
N LEU A 8 -0.98 -3.39 -0.66
CA LEU A 8 -1.33 -2.56 0.49
C LEU A 8 -0.84 -3.25 1.75
N VAL A 9 -0.16 -2.53 2.62
CA VAL A 9 0.46 -3.05 3.82
C VAL A 9 -0.07 -2.29 5.04
N THR A 10 -0.47 -3.03 6.07
CA THR A 10 -0.71 -2.46 7.40
C THR A 10 0.41 -2.84 8.34
N THR A 11 0.70 -1.95 9.29
CA THR A 11 1.71 -2.17 10.34
C THR A 11 1.08 -2.19 11.72
N ALA A 12 1.80 -2.72 12.72
CA ALA A 12 1.38 -2.68 14.12
C ALA A 12 1.21 -1.25 14.64
N HIS A 13 1.92 -0.29 14.04
CA HIS A 13 1.91 1.13 14.41
C HIS A 13 0.84 1.95 13.69
N ARG A 14 -0.24 1.29 13.24
CA ARG A 14 -1.38 1.90 12.52
C ARG A 14 -1.03 2.57 11.19
N GLY A 15 0.16 2.30 10.65
CA GLY A 15 0.55 2.76 9.32
C GLY A 15 -0.13 1.93 8.23
N VAL A 16 -0.58 2.60 7.17
CA VAL A 16 -1.22 2.01 5.97
C VAL A 16 -0.48 2.53 4.75
N PHE A 17 0.17 1.63 4.02
CA PHE A 17 1.03 1.97 2.89
C PHE A 17 0.61 1.20 1.65
N ALA A 18 0.56 1.86 0.49
CA ALA A 18 0.53 1.18 -0.80
C ALA A 18 1.89 1.33 -1.47
N GLY A 19 2.35 0.30 -2.17
CA GLY A 19 3.62 0.32 -2.89
C GLY A 19 3.80 -0.92 -3.76
N LEU A 20 4.92 -0.96 -4.47
CA LEU A 20 5.28 -2.03 -5.39
C LEU A 20 6.34 -2.96 -4.76
N VAL A 21 6.20 -4.26 -5.01
CA VAL A 21 7.18 -5.28 -4.66
C VAL A 21 7.43 -6.24 -5.83
N PRO A 22 8.62 -6.87 -5.94
CA PRO A 22 8.81 -8.00 -6.85
C PRO A 22 7.75 -9.10 -6.66
N ALA A 23 7.28 -9.71 -7.74
CA ALA A 23 6.20 -10.69 -7.71
C ALA A 23 6.51 -11.91 -6.82
N ASP A 24 7.78 -12.27 -6.72
CA ASP A 24 8.37 -13.38 -5.95
C ASP A 24 8.74 -13.00 -4.50
N THR A 25 8.43 -11.78 -4.05
CA THR A 25 8.67 -11.35 -2.66
C THR A 25 7.91 -12.23 -1.67
N ASP A 26 8.60 -12.70 -0.63
CA ASP A 26 7.96 -13.36 0.52
C ASP A 26 7.12 -12.35 1.33
N LEU A 27 5.81 -12.45 1.19
CA LEU A 27 4.85 -11.58 1.87
C LEU A 27 4.52 -12.03 3.30
N SER A 28 5.08 -13.16 3.77
CA SER A 28 4.91 -13.62 5.15
C SER A 28 5.89 -12.97 6.13
N ALA A 29 6.93 -12.30 5.60
CA ALA A 29 7.92 -11.59 6.38
C ALA A 29 7.31 -10.43 7.18
N LYS A 30 7.91 -10.13 8.34
CA LYS A 30 7.54 -8.99 9.20
C LYS A 30 8.10 -7.66 8.72
N THR A 31 8.95 -7.69 7.71
CA THR A 31 9.53 -6.52 7.06
C THR A 31 9.37 -6.62 5.55
N LEU A 32 9.21 -5.46 4.88
CA LEU A 32 9.09 -5.38 3.42
C LEU A 32 9.82 -4.16 2.87
N SER A 33 10.42 -4.28 1.69
CA SER A 33 10.89 -3.13 0.91
C SER A 33 9.82 -2.73 -0.08
N LEU A 34 9.42 -1.47 -0.11
CA LEU A 34 8.39 -0.96 -1.03
C LEU A 34 8.99 0.06 -2.00
N LYS A 35 8.64 -0.06 -3.28
CA LYS A 35 8.92 0.94 -4.32
C LYS A 35 7.70 1.79 -4.61
N ASP A 36 7.92 3.05 -4.98
CA ASP A 36 6.83 4.00 -5.31
C ASP A 36 5.75 4.08 -4.23
N ALA A 37 6.17 4.01 -2.96
CA ALA A 37 5.26 3.87 -1.85
C ALA A 37 4.59 5.21 -1.48
N ARG A 38 3.34 5.11 -1.03
CA ARG A 38 2.56 6.21 -0.46
C ARG A 38 1.85 5.72 0.80
N MET A 39 1.70 6.59 1.78
CA MET A 39 0.99 6.33 3.02
C MET A 39 -0.40 6.96 2.97
N ALA A 40 -1.43 6.24 3.42
CA ALA A 40 -2.70 6.87 3.78
C ALA A 40 -2.56 7.53 5.16
N ILE A 41 -2.35 8.85 5.17
CA ILE A 41 -2.30 9.66 6.40
C ILE A 41 -3.69 9.70 7.04
N TYR A 42 -4.72 9.78 6.20
CA TYR A 42 -6.12 9.63 6.57
C TYR A 42 -6.84 8.90 5.44
N TRP A 43 -7.65 7.89 5.76
CA TRP A 43 -8.41 7.13 4.77
C TRP A 43 -9.90 7.40 4.95
N GLY A 44 -10.49 8.13 4.00
CA GLY A 44 -11.90 8.48 3.99
C GLY A 44 -12.78 7.36 3.42
N THR A 45 -12.52 6.12 3.81
CA THR A 45 -13.23 4.91 3.34
C THR A 45 -14.56 4.72 4.05
N THR A 46 -15.50 4.04 3.41
CA THR A 46 -16.78 3.59 3.99
C THR A 46 -16.86 2.07 4.17
N LYS A 47 -15.97 1.31 3.52
CA LYS A 47 -15.89 -0.16 3.58
C LYS A 47 -14.63 -0.63 4.31
N GLY A 48 -14.09 0.20 5.19
CA GLY A 48 -12.86 -0.08 5.95
C GLY A 48 -11.59 -0.01 5.10
N VAL A 49 -10.46 -0.43 5.69
CA VAL A 49 -9.12 -0.29 5.06
C VAL A 49 -8.99 -1.05 3.75
N MET A 50 -9.70 -2.17 3.58
CA MET A 50 -9.65 -3.00 2.37
C MET A 50 -10.21 -2.27 1.14
N GLU A 51 -11.04 -1.23 1.31
CA GLU A 51 -11.50 -0.39 0.20
C GLU A 51 -10.33 0.27 -0.55
N LEU A 52 -9.24 0.59 0.17
CA LEU A 52 -8.02 1.16 -0.42
C LEU A 52 -7.28 0.19 -1.33
N ALA A 53 -7.47 -1.12 -1.14
CA ALA A 53 -6.91 -2.17 -1.98
C ALA A 53 -7.86 -2.54 -3.13
N GLU A 54 -9.18 -2.55 -2.87
CA GLU A 54 -10.21 -2.90 -3.85
C GLU A 54 -10.41 -1.79 -4.90
N THR A 55 -10.67 -0.55 -4.45
CA THR A 55 -11.04 0.57 -5.34
C THR A 55 -10.17 1.82 -5.17
N GLY A 56 -9.28 1.83 -4.18
CA GLY A 56 -8.29 2.88 -3.95
C GLY A 56 -8.74 3.99 -3.00
N PRO A 57 -7.89 5.01 -2.78
CA PRO A 57 -8.24 6.17 -1.97
C PRO A 57 -9.47 6.91 -2.51
N THR A 58 -10.29 7.42 -1.60
CA THR A 58 -11.46 8.25 -1.93
C THR A 58 -11.08 9.73 -1.95
N GLY A 59 -11.95 10.60 -2.50
CA GLY A 59 -11.74 12.05 -2.46
C GLY A 59 -11.71 12.68 -1.05
N LYS A 60 -12.06 11.91 -0.01
CA LYS A 60 -11.92 12.31 1.40
C LYS A 60 -10.63 11.80 2.04
N SER A 61 -9.84 11.00 1.34
CA SER A 61 -8.57 10.46 1.83
C SER A 61 -7.45 11.49 1.69
N ARG A 62 -6.44 11.42 2.55
CA ARG A 62 -5.21 12.20 2.49
C ARG A 62 -4.03 11.26 2.32
N ILE A 63 -3.39 11.32 1.16
CA ILE A 63 -2.27 10.47 0.79
C ILE A 63 -0.95 11.26 0.92
N SER A 64 0.12 10.60 1.36
CA SER A 64 1.44 11.21 1.48
C SER A 64 2.09 11.44 0.12
N ALA A 65 3.19 12.20 0.11
CA ALA A 65 4.13 12.18 -1.00
C ALA A 65 4.65 10.75 -1.25
N LYS A 66 5.11 10.53 -2.49
CA LYS A 66 5.79 9.32 -2.93
C LYS A 66 7.17 9.18 -2.27
N ALA A 67 7.52 7.98 -1.83
CA ALA A 67 8.87 7.61 -1.39
C ALA A 67 9.15 6.12 -1.64
N ASP A 68 10.41 5.78 -1.89
CA ASP A 68 10.85 4.39 -1.77
C ASP A 68 11.12 4.10 -0.29
N ILE A 69 10.69 2.94 0.20
CA ILE A 69 10.90 2.48 1.57
C ILE A 69 11.84 1.27 1.51
N PRO A 70 13.14 1.44 1.82
CA PRO A 70 14.08 0.32 1.83
C PRO A 70 13.70 -0.77 2.82
N VAL A 71 13.15 -0.39 3.98
CA VAL A 71 12.67 -1.33 5.00
C VAL A 71 11.47 -0.74 5.72
N LEU A 72 10.32 -1.40 5.60
CA LEU A 72 9.11 -1.18 6.39
C LEU A 72 9.07 -2.24 7.50
N HIS A 73 8.81 -1.82 8.73
CA HIS A 73 8.81 -2.70 9.90
C HIS A 73 7.40 -3.04 10.40
N ASP A 74 7.32 -4.14 11.15
CA ASP A 74 6.15 -4.57 11.91
C ASP A 74 4.89 -4.75 11.05
N VAL A 75 5.06 -5.40 9.89
CA VAL A 75 3.97 -5.73 8.97
C VAL A 75 2.98 -6.70 9.62
N THR A 76 1.70 -6.33 9.60
CA THR A 76 0.59 -7.11 10.18
C THR A 76 -0.32 -7.73 9.13
N ALA A 77 -0.51 -7.09 7.98
CA ALA A 77 -1.25 -7.64 6.85
C ALA A 77 -0.72 -7.07 5.54
N VAL A 78 -0.87 -7.87 4.47
CA VAL A 78 -0.56 -7.50 3.09
C VAL A 78 -1.78 -7.87 2.24
N PHE A 79 -2.24 -6.93 1.42
CA PHE A 79 -3.36 -7.11 0.50
C PHE A 79 -2.90 -6.89 -0.93
N GLU A 80 -3.43 -7.66 -1.87
CA GLU A 80 -3.32 -7.35 -3.29
C GLU A 80 -4.11 -6.08 -3.60
N VAL A 81 -3.55 -5.23 -4.45
CA VAL A 81 -4.20 -3.97 -4.87
C VAL A 81 -4.65 -4.13 -6.32
N SER A 82 -5.92 -3.80 -6.59
CA SER A 82 -6.42 -3.83 -7.97
C SER A 82 -5.78 -2.74 -8.82
N ASP A 83 -5.73 -2.94 -10.14
CA ASP A 83 -5.20 -1.93 -11.06
C ASP A 83 -5.93 -0.59 -10.93
N THR A 84 -7.25 -0.65 -10.73
CA THR A 84 -8.09 0.55 -10.52
C THR A 84 -7.72 1.28 -9.24
N ALA A 85 -7.48 0.54 -8.15
CA ALA A 85 -7.06 1.12 -6.89
C ALA A 85 -5.65 1.72 -6.99
N TRP A 86 -4.72 1.02 -7.62
CA TRP A 86 -3.35 1.48 -7.81
C TRP A 86 -3.28 2.78 -8.61
N ALA A 87 -4.07 2.89 -9.68
CA ALA A 87 -4.16 4.13 -10.46
C ALA A 87 -4.52 5.34 -9.59
N LYS A 88 -5.46 5.18 -8.63
CA LYS A 88 -5.83 6.25 -7.70
C LYS A 88 -4.75 6.57 -6.69
N TRP A 89 -4.02 5.56 -6.20
CA TRP A 89 -2.86 5.80 -5.34
C TRP A 89 -1.80 6.63 -6.06
N VAL A 90 -1.52 6.33 -7.33
CA VAL A 90 -0.51 7.05 -8.11
C VAL A 90 -0.92 8.50 -8.38
N SER A 91 -2.22 8.77 -8.59
CA SER A 91 -2.77 10.09 -8.89
C SER A 91 -3.12 10.96 -7.68
N ALA A 92 -3.05 10.41 -6.46
CA ALA A 92 -3.43 11.10 -5.22
C ALA A 92 -2.37 12.06 -4.70
#